data_AF-A0A495X5C8-F1
#
_entry.id   AF-A0A495X5C8-F1
#
_cell.length_a   1.000
_cell.length_b   1.000
_cell.length_c   1.000
_cell.angle_alpha   90.00
_cell.angle_beta   90.00
_cell.angle_gamma   90.00
#
_symmetry.space_group_name_H-M   'P 1'
#
loop_
_entity.id
_entity.type
_entity.pdbx_description
1 polymer ?
#
loop_
_entity_poly.entity_id
_entity_poly.type
_entity_poly.pdbx_seq_one_letter_code
_entity_poly.pdbx_strand_id
1 'polypeptide(L)'
;MPGATCRIRHDTLSCRIDLQPTAASRVYSIRLRYRLGKRPAVSVLQPELVLHPGARRLPHVYDDGTLCLHYPWEWKPHMILAHTTLPWTSEWLYYYEIWRMTGAWTGGGH
;
A
#
# COMPACT_ATOMS: atom_id res chain seq x y z
N MET A 1 -14.77 8.19 4.62
CA MET A 1 -13.77 7.75 3.61
C MET A 1 -14.02 8.53 2.33
N PRO A 2 -13.07 9.31 1.79
CA PRO A 2 -13.25 9.94 0.48
C PRO A 2 -13.29 8.85 -0.60
N GLY A 3 -13.93 9.15 -1.72
CA GLY A 3 -14.47 8.16 -2.66
C GLY A 3 -13.48 7.12 -3.18
N ALA A 4 -13.90 5.86 -3.16
CA ALA A 4 -13.26 4.81 -3.94
C ALA A 4 -13.87 4.79 -5.33
N THR A 5 -13.04 4.88 -6.38
CA THR A 5 -13.48 4.64 -7.75
C THR A 5 -12.93 3.30 -8.21
N CYS A 6 -13.82 2.32 -8.39
CA CYS A 6 -13.45 0.99 -8.82
C CYS A 6 -13.94 0.71 -10.23
N ARG A 7 -13.14 -0.02 -11.00
CA ARG A 7 -13.48 -0.56 -12.30
C ARG A 7 -13.11 -2.03 -12.34
N ILE A 8 -13.99 -2.84 -12.89
CA ILE A 8 -13.74 -4.26 -13.15
C ILE A 8 -13.58 -4.42 -14.66
N ARG A 9 -12.53 -5.10 -15.08
CA ARG A 9 -12.36 -5.55 -16.47
C ARG A 9 -11.91 -7.02 -16.45
N HIS A 10 -12.69 -7.88 -17.08
CA HIS A 10 -12.51 -9.33 -17.04
C HIS A 10 -12.40 -9.86 -15.60
N ASP A 11 -11.27 -10.46 -15.25
CA ASP A 11 -10.95 -11.05 -13.96
C ASP A 11 -10.19 -10.09 -13.02
N THR A 12 -10.07 -8.82 -13.40
CA THR A 12 -9.24 -7.83 -12.72
C THR A 12 -10.05 -6.65 -12.21
N LEU A 13 -10.01 -6.46 -10.89
CA LEU A 13 -10.47 -5.27 -10.18
C LEU A 13 -9.34 -4.23 -10.13
N SER A 14 -9.64 -2.99 -10.47
CA SER A 14 -8.76 -1.84 -10.29
C SER A 14 -9.49 -0.73 -9.57
N CYS A 15 -9.06 -0.38 -8.37
CA CYS A 15 -9.63 0.69 -7.56
C CYS A 15 -8.61 1.80 -7.33
N ARG A 16 -9.07 3.05 -7.40
CA ARG A 16 -8.39 4.21 -6.80
C ARG A 16 -9.07 4.51 -5.47
N ILE A 17 -8.29 4.58 -4.40
CA ILE A 17 -8.79 4.75 -3.03
C ILE A 17 -7.92 5.79 -2.33
N ASP A 18 -8.53 6.67 -1.55
CA ASP A 18 -7.79 7.60 -0.71
C ASP A 18 -7.71 7.04 0.72
N LEU A 19 -6.48 6.93 1.23
CA LEU A 19 -6.18 6.45 2.57
C LEU A 19 -5.51 7.56 3.38
N GLN A 20 -5.88 7.65 4.66
CA GLN A 20 -5.26 8.54 5.62
C GLN A 20 -5.00 7.72 6.90
N PRO A 21 -3.75 7.25 7.12
CA PRO A 21 -3.46 6.29 8.20
C PRO A 21 -3.85 6.76 9.59
N THR A 22 -3.62 8.04 9.88
CA THR A 22 -4.03 8.70 11.12
C THR A 22 -4.61 10.08 10.80
N ALA A 23 -5.31 10.70 11.75
CA ALA A 23 -5.84 12.06 11.57
C ALA A 23 -4.75 13.11 11.26
N ALA A 24 -3.50 12.86 11.69
CA ALA A 24 -2.35 13.74 11.43
C ALA A 24 -1.59 13.38 10.14
N SER A 25 -1.85 12.21 9.55
CA SER A 25 -1.17 11.74 8.34
C SER A 25 -1.63 12.49 7.10
N ARG A 26 -0.80 12.46 6.06
CA ARG A 26 -1.20 12.91 4.73
C ARG A 26 -2.26 11.98 4.15
N VAL A 27 -3.07 12.50 3.23
CA VAL A 27 -3.95 11.66 2.41
C VAL A 27 -3.16 11.12 1.23
N TYR A 28 -3.21 9.80 1.03
CA TYR A 28 -2.58 9.10 -0.06
C TYR A 28 -3.65 8.50 -0.99
N SER A 29 -3.67 8.93 -2.25
CA SER A 29 -4.35 8.20 -3.31
C SER A 29 -3.52 6.97 -3.69
N ILE A 30 -4.10 5.79 -3.55
CA ILE A 30 -3.49 4.52 -3.94
C ILE A 30 -4.25 3.88 -5.10
N ARG A 31 -3.56 3.03 -5.87
CA ARG A 31 -4.16 2.11 -6.82
C ARG A 31 -4.05 0.70 -6.29
N LEU A 32 -5.20 0.06 -6.07
CA LEU A 32 -5.32 -1.35 -5.75
C LEU A 32 -5.69 -2.10 -7.04
N ARG A 33 -4.84 -3.02 -7.48
CA ARG A 33 -5.16 -3.98 -8.53
C ARG A 33 -5.28 -5.37 -7.94
N TYR A 34 -6.36 -6.06 -8.26
CA TYR A 34 -6.59 -7.43 -7.81
C TYR A 34 -7.10 -8.26 -8.97
N ARG A 35 -6.32 -9.28 -9.34
CA ARG A 35 -6.74 -10.32 -10.27
C ARG A 35 -7.22 -11.52 -9.46
N LEU A 36 -8.38 -12.08 -9.81
CA LEU A 36 -9.00 -13.16 -9.05
C LEU A 36 -8.01 -14.30 -8.76
N GLY A 37 -7.83 -14.65 -7.47
CA GLY A 37 -6.93 -15.72 -7.04
C GLY A 37 -5.44 -15.36 -7.02
N LYS A 38 -5.06 -14.13 -7.36
CA LYS A 38 -3.67 -13.63 -7.29
C LYS A 38 -3.52 -12.58 -6.20
N ARG A 39 -2.30 -12.46 -5.65
CA ARG A 39 -1.99 -11.47 -4.63
C ARG A 39 -2.35 -10.06 -5.13
N PRO A 40 -3.04 -9.24 -4.33
CA PRO A 40 -3.34 -7.86 -4.69
C PRO A 40 -2.04 -7.05 -4.76
N ALA A 41 -1.98 -6.17 -5.76
CA ALA A 41 -0.89 -5.24 -5.97
C ALA A 41 -1.36 -3.82 -5.63
N VAL A 42 -0.60 -3.12 -4.80
CA VAL A 42 -0.91 -1.75 -4.37
C VAL A 42 0.24 -0.83 -4.73
N SER A 43 -0.05 0.33 -5.31
CA SER A 43 0.93 1.38 -5.58
C SER A 43 0.39 2.74 -5.13
N VAL A 44 1.25 3.62 -4.61
CA VAL A 44 0.87 4.99 -4.27
C VAL A 44 0.87 5.84 -5.54
N LEU A 45 -0.24 6.54 -5.79
CA LEU A 45 -0.38 7.45 -6.93
C LEU A 45 0.00 8.87 -6.55
N GLN A 46 -0.51 9.35 -5.41
CA GLN A 46 -0.28 10.72 -4.93
C GLN A 46 -0.37 10.75 -3.39
N PRO A 47 0.43 11.58 -2.70
CA PRO A 47 1.64 12.21 -3.23
C PRO A 47 2.68 11.17 -3.64
N GLU A 48 3.65 11.57 -4.48
CA GLU A 48 4.79 10.71 -4.80
C GLU A 48 5.57 10.36 -3.54
N LEU A 49 6.00 9.09 -3.44
CA LEU A 49 6.82 8.62 -2.34
C LEU A 49 8.25 9.14 -2.52
N VAL A 50 8.79 9.78 -1.49
CA VAL A 50 10.10 10.41 -1.52
C VAL A 50 11.07 9.57 -0.70
N LEU A 51 12.34 9.51 -1.08
CA LEU A 51 13.35 8.83 -0.27
C LEU A 51 13.75 9.65 0.95
N HIS A 52 14.06 8.97 2.06
CA HIS A 52 14.83 9.58 3.13
C HIS A 52 16.20 10.04 2.60
N PRO A 53 16.73 11.21 3.02
CA PRO A 53 18.07 11.64 2.65
C PRO A 53 19.11 10.53 2.84
N GLY A 54 19.88 10.23 1.79
CA GLY A 54 20.90 9.18 1.79
C GLY A 54 20.39 7.75 1.56
N ALA A 55 19.07 7.52 1.54
CA ALA A 55 18.50 6.22 1.18
C ALA A 55 18.58 5.99 -0.34
N ARG A 56 18.85 4.75 -0.75
CA ARG A 56 18.89 4.35 -2.17
C ARG A 56 17.58 3.77 -2.69
N ARG A 57 16.70 3.32 -1.79
CA ARG A 57 15.43 2.66 -2.11
C ARG A 57 14.39 2.92 -1.03
N LEU A 58 13.13 2.84 -1.41
CA LEU A 58 12.02 2.80 -0.46
C LEU A 58 12.02 1.44 0.27
N PRO A 59 11.70 1.42 1.57
CA PRO A 59 11.54 0.18 2.31
C PRO A 59 10.31 -0.59 1.81
N HIS A 60 10.40 -1.91 1.66
CA HIS A 60 9.26 -2.77 1.31
C HIS A 60 8.47 -2.32 0.08
N VAL A 61 9.18 -1.97 -1.00
CA VAL A 61 8.62 -1.73 -2.33
C VAL A 61 9.31 -2.66 -3.33
N TYR A 62 8.53 -3.34 -4.16
CA TYR A 62 9.02 -4.18 -5.26
C TYR A 62 9.56 -3.32 -6.42
N ASP A 63 10.33 -3.92 -7.32
CA ASP A 63 10.95 -3.21 -8.46
C ASP A 63 9.91 -2.57 -9.40
N ASP A 64 8.68 -3.09 -9.43
CA ASP A 64 7.56 -2.54 -10.21
C ASP A 64 6.81 -1.39 -9.51
N GLY A 65 7.30 -0.95 -8.35
CA GLY A 65 6.72 0.13 -7.54
C GLY A 65 5.53 -0.30 -6.67
N THR A 66 5.22 -1.60 -6.59
CA THR A 66 4.15 -2.10 -5.72
C THR A 66 4.64 -2.33 -4.29
N LEU A 67 3.77 -2.10 -3.31
CA LEU A 67 4.09 -2.25 -1.89
C LEU A 67 4.16 -3.72 -1.49
N CYS A 68 5.18 -4.08 -0.71
CA CYS A 68 5.28 -5.36 -0.02
C CYS A 68 4.54 -5.25 1.32
N LEU A 69 3.29 -5.71 1.35
CA LEU A 69 2.36 -5.47 2.47
C LEU A 69 2.28 -6.61 3.50
N HIS A 70 2.79 -7.79 3.18
CA HIS A 70 2.65 -9.00 4.00
C HIS A 70 3.62 -10.09 3.51
N TYR A 71 3.85 -11.10 4.35
CA TYR A 71 4.57 -12.30 3.97
C TYR A 71 3.77 -13.19 3.01
N PRO A 72 4.43 -14.01 2.16
CA PRO A 72 3.74 -14.86 1.19
C PRO A 72 2.66 -15.78 1.78
N TRP A 73 2.81 -16.23 3.03
CA TRP A 73 1.88 -17.14 3.69
C TRP A 73 0.67 -16.47 4.35
N GLU A 74 0.75 -15.16 4.63
CA GLU A 74 -0.29 -14.42 5.37
C GLU A 74 -1.52 -14.14 4.52
N TRP A 75 -1.33 -13.91 3.21
CA TRP A 75 -2.46 -13.64 2.33
C TRP A 75 -3.06 -14.92 1.75
N LYS A 76 -4.39 -14.99 1.70
CA LYS A 76 -5.15 -16.07 1.06
C LYS A 76 -6.17 -15.51 0.06
N PRO A 77 -6.50 -16.23 -1.03
CA PRO A 77 -7.45 -15.78 -2.05
C PRO A 77 -8.86 -15.41 -1.57
N HIS A 78 -9.30 -15.96 -0.44
CA HIS A 78 -10.63 -15.71 0.14
C HIS A 78 -10.67 -14.50 1.07
N MET A 79 -9.54 -13.83 1.32
CA MET A 79 -9.49 -12.68 2.21
C MET A 79 -10.15 -11.46 1.58
N ILE A 80 -10.98 -10.79 2.37
CA ILE A 80 -11.64 -9.55 1.96
C ILE A 80 -10.58 -8.44 1.94
N LEU A 81 -10.35 -7.85 0.75
CA LEU A 81 -9.33 -6.82 0.54
C LEU A 81 -9.51 -5.61 1.48
N ALA A 82 -10.76 -5.23 1.75
CA ALA A 82 -11.08 -4.12 2.65
C ALA A 82 -10.70 -4.39 4.11
N HIS A 83 -10.63 -5.65 4.53
CA HIS A 83 -10.27 -6.05 5.90
C HIS A 83 -8.83 -6.54 6.02
N THR A 84 -8.08 -6.59 4.91
CA THR A 84 -6.70 -7.11 4.90
C THR A 84 -5.77 -6.16 4.17
N THR A 85 -5.84 -6.12 2.84
CA THR A 85 -4.94 -5.32 1.99
C THR A 85 -5.03 -3.82 2.29
N LEU A 86 -6.23 -3.26 2.50
CA LEU A 86 -6.37 -1.85 2.83
C LEU A 86 -5.80 -1.50 4.21
N PRO A 87 -6.10 -2.24 5.29
CA PRO A 87 -5.42 -2.09 6.57
C PRO A 87 -3.90 -2.19 6.48
N TRP A 88 -3.35 -3.22 5.81
CA TRP A 88 -1.89 -3.36 5.64
C TRP A 88 -1.29 -2.20 4.83
N THR A 89 -2.01 -1.70 3.81
CA THR A 89 -1.56 -0.51 3.06
C THR A 89 -1.52 0.71 3.98
N SER A 90 -2.54 0.90 4.81
CA SER A 90 -2.62 2.00 5.77
C SER A 90 -1.48 1.93 6.80
N GLU A 91 -1.19 0.73 7.31
CA GLU A 91 -0.08 0.48 8.23
C GLU A 91 1.28 0.76 7.56
N TRP A 92 1.49 0.29 6.34
CA TRP A 92 2.70 0.59 5.58
C TRP A 92 2.90 2.11 5.40
N LEU A 93 1.83 2.84 5.05
CA LEU A 93 1.88 4.29 4.88
C LEU A 93 2.22 5.02 6.19
N TYR A 94 1.71 4.54 7.33
CA TYR A 94 2.06 5.06 8.65
C TYR A 94 3.56 4.89 8.94
N TYR A 95 4.11 3.70 8.72
CA TYR A 95 5.54 3.45 8.93
C TYR A 95 6.42 4.15 7.90
N TYR A 96 5.94 4.36 6.68
CA TYR A 96 6.61 5.21 5.71
C TYR A 96 6.75 6.65 6.23
N GLU A 97 5.71 7.24 6.83
CA GLU A 97 5.81 8.58 7.41
C GLU A 97 6.87 8.67 8.51
N ILE A 98 6.93 7.66 9.40
CA ILE A 98 7.97 7.55 10.44
C ILE A 98 9.35 7.41 9.80
N TRP A 99 9.51 6.48 8.86
CA TRP A 99 10.78 6.26 8.14
C TRP A 99 11.25 7.52 7.42
N ARG A 100 10.34 8.32 6.87
CA ARG A 100 10.71 9.60 6.26
C ARG A 100 11.29 10.59 7.24
N MET A 101 10.90 10.53 8.51
CA MET A 101 11.41 11.43 9.55
C MET A 101 12.71 10.92 10.18
N THR A 102 12.83 9.60 10.38
CA THR A 102 13.90 9.00 11.19
C THR A 102 14.97 8.28 10.37
N GLY A 103 14.66 7.88 9.14
CA GLY A 103 15.48 7.00 8.32
C GLY A 103 15.46 5.53 8.74
N ALA A 104 14.82 5.20 9.87
CA ALA A 104 14.72 3.84 10.39
C ALA A 104 13.34 3.26 10.08
N TRP A 105 13.30 2.07 9.48
CA TRP A 105 12.05 1.36 9.25
C TRP A 105 11.61 0.65 10.53
N THR A 106 10.39 0.94 10.99
CA THR A 106 9.82 0.36 12.22
C THR A 106 8.55 -0.45 11.95
N GLY A 107 8.25 -0.73 10.69
CA GLY A 107 7.10 -1.53 10.29
C GLY A 107 7.40 -3.03 10.24
N GLY A 108 6.35 -3.81 9.97
CA GLY A 108 6.47 -5.23 9.64
C GLY A 108 7.08 -5.50 8.26
N GLY A 109 7.34 -6.77 7.97
CA GLY A 109 8.07 -7.21 6.78
C GLY A 109 9.59 -7.14 7.00
N HIS A 110 10.33 -8.12 6.48
CA HIS A 110 11.80 -8.14 6.47
C HIS A 110 12.32 -8.17 5.04
#